data_AF-A0A9X8VLT0-F1
#
_entry.id   AF-A0A9X8VLT0-F1
#
_cell.length_a   1.000
_cell.length_b   1.000
_cell.length_c   1.000
_cell.angle_alpha   90.00
_cell.angle_beta   90.00
_cell.angle_gamma   90.00
#
_symmetry.space_group_name_H-M   'P 1'
#
loop_
_entity.id
_entity.type
_entity.pdbx_description
1 polymer ?
#
loop_
_entity_poly.entity_id
_entity_poly.type
_entity_poly.pdbx_seq_one_letter_code
_entity_poly.pdbx_strand_id
1 'polypeptide(L)' 'YVHAMFSTGHDAANRQVFLAEDADNLDLVGLALRGPKKAVDKAIKGLTLHA' A
#
# COMPACT_ATOMS: atom_id res chain seq x y z
N TYR A 1 -1.57 -0.83 -1.50
CA TYR A 1 -1.90 -0.65 -2.92
C TYR A 1 -0.58 -0.61 -3.68
N VAL A 2 -0.46 -1.33 -4.79
CA VAL A 2 0.79 -1.42 -5.56
C VAL A 2 0.61 -0.85 -6.96
N HIS A 3 1.69 -0.36 -7.56
CA HIS A 3 1.64 0.31 -8.86
C HIS A 3 1.01 -0.57 -9.95
N ALA A 4 1.29 -1.89 -9.95
CA ALA A 4 0.75 -2.82 -10.94
C ALA A 4 -0.79 -2.87 -10.98
N MET A 5 -1.48 -2.54 -9.88
CA MET A 5 -2.95 -2.49 -9.83
C MET A 5 -3.52 -1.42 -10.78
N PHE A 6 -2.77 -0.36 -11.11
CA PHE A 6 -3.23 0.65 -12.08
C PHE A 6 -3.30 0.14 -13.52
N SER A 7 -2.62 -0.98 -13.83
CA SER A 7 -2.63 -1.58 -15.16
C SER A 7 -3.86 -2.46 -15.43
N THR A 8 -4.68 -2.72 -14.41
CA THR A 8 -5.85 -3.60 -14.54
C THR A 8 -7.14 -2.86 -14.17
N GLY A 9 -8.27 -3.29 -14.77
CA GLY A 9 -9.56 -2.62 -14.62
C GLY A 9 -10.54 -3.28 -13.66
N HIS A 10 -10.17 -4.40 -13.03
CA HIS A 10 -11.09 -5.17 -12.19
C HIS A 10 -10.38 -5.85 -11.01
N ASP A 11 -11.14 -6.05 -9.94
CA ASP A 11 -10.64 -6.47 -8.63
C ASP A 11 -9.96 -7.87 -8.64
N ALA A 12 -10.45 -8.81 -9.45
CA ALA A 12 -9.81 -10.12 -9.57
C ALA A 12 -8.39 -10.03 -10.18
N ALA A 13 -8.21 -9.23 -11.23
CA ALA A 13 -6.89 -9.02 -11.84
C ALA A 13 -5.96 -8.24 -10.90
N ASN A 14 -6.49 -7.24 -10.17
CA ASN A 14 -5.73 -6.51 -9.14
C ASN A 14 -5.14 -7.44 -8.08
N ARG A 15 -5.93 -8.42 -7.60
CA ARG A 15 -5.44 -9.42 -6.64
C ARG A 15 -4.37 -10.34 -7.24
N GLN A 16 -4.52 -10.74 -8.51
CA GLN A 16 -3.53 -11.58 -9.18
C GLN A 16 -2.19 -10.87 -9.37
N VAL A 17 -2.19 -9.61 -9.84
CA VAL A 17 -0.94 -8.85 -10.02
C VAL A 17 -0.27 -8.54 -8.68
N PHE A 18 -1.04 -8.26 -7.63
CA PHE A 18 -0.50 -8.08 -6.27
C PHE A 18 0.17 -9.34 -5.74
N LEU A 19 -0.42 -10.52 -5.97
CA LEU A 19 0.15 -11.81 -5.54
C LEU A 19 1.39 -12.23 -6.34
N ALA A 20 1.54 -11.72 -7.56
CA ALA A 20 2.66 -12.03 -8.43
C ALA A 20 3.89 -11.13 -8.18
N GLU A 21 3.74 -10.03 -7.45
CA GLU A 21 4.86 -9.17 -7.07
C GLU A 21 5.74 -9.82 -6.00
N ASP A 22 7.00 -9.38 -5.95
CA ASP A 22 7.93 -9.75 -4.90
C ASP A 22 7.52 -9.09 -3.57
N ALA A 23 7.21 -9.90 -2.57
CA ALA A 23 6.79 -9.45 -1.25
C ALA A 23 7.87 -8.61 -0.53
N ASP A 24 9.15 -8.85 -0.84
CA ASP A 24 10.27 -8.11 -0.24
C ASP A 24 10.54 -6.78 -0.95
N ASN A 25 9.95 -6.56 -2.13
CA ASN A 25 10.17 -5.38 -2.96
C ASN A 25 8.91 -4.90 -3.68
N LEU A 26 7.82 -4.73 -2.92
CA LEU A 26 6.55 -4.21 -3.43
C LEU A 26 6.68 -2.73 -3.83
N ASP A 27 6.18 -2.38 -5.01
CA ASP A 27 6.06 -0.97 -5.44
C ASP A 27 4.81 -0.33 -4.83
N LEU A 28 4.89 -0.05 -3.52
CA LEU A 28 3.79 0.50 -2.73
C LEU A 28 3.51 1.96 -3.09
N VAL A 29 2.32 2.20 -3.63
CA VAL A 29 1.85 3.56 -3.98
C VAL A 29 0.90 4.15 -2.93
N GLY A 30 0.44 3.34 -1.97
CA GLY A 30 -0.45 3.81 -0.91
C GLY A 30 -0.77 2.75 0.13
N LEU A 31 -0.90 3.19 1.39
CA LEU A 31 -1.21 2.37 2.55
C LEU A 31 -2.19 3.11 3.48
N ALA A 32 -3.16 2.39 4.03
CA ALA A 32 -4.06 2.89 5.05
C ALA A 32 -3.88 2.06 6.34
N LEU A 33 -3.81 2.74 7.48
CA LEU A 33 -3.61 2.13 8.80
C LEU A 33 -4.71 2.58 9.75
N ARG A 34 -5.26 1.66 10.52
CA ARG A 34 -6.22 1.94 11.61
C ARG A 34 -5.79 1.22 12.86
N GLY A 35 -5.61 1.97 13.95
CA GLY A 35 -5.19 1.42 15.24
C GLY A 35 -4.99 2.48 16.31
N PRO A 36 -4.43 2.10 17.47
CA PRO A 36 -4.12 3.04 18.54
C PRO A 36 -3.17 4.14 18.07
N LYS A 37 -3.46 5.40 18.42
CA LYS A 37 -2.72 6.59 17.96
C LYS A 37 -1.19 6.43 18.07
N LYS A 38 -0.69 6.03 19.25
CA LYS A 38 0.77 5.89 19.47
C LYS A 38 1.44 4.89 18.53
N ALA A 39 0.76 3.79 18.21
CA ALA A 39 1.29 2.77 17.31
C ALA A 39 1.29 3.27 15.86
N VAL A 40 0.19 3.91 15.43
CA VAL A 40 0.08 4.50 14.10
C VAL A 40 1.10 5.62 13.90
N ASP A 41 1.21 6.57 14.85
CA ASP A 41 2.18 7.67 14.81
C ASP A 41 3.63 7.15 14.73
N LYS A 42 3.93 6.05 15.40
CA LYS A 42 5.26 5.40 15.30
C LYS A 42 5.48 4.78 13.92
N ALA A 43 4.47 4.15 13.33
CA ALA A 43 4.56 3.51 12.02
C ALA A 43 4.71 4.51 10.87
N ILE A 44 4.04 5.66 10.95
CA ILE A 44 4.10 6.71 9.91
C ILE A 44 5.17 7.78 10.17
N LYS A 45 6.05 7.57 11.15
CA LYS A 45 7.05 8.56 11.56
C LYS A 45 7.98 8.90 10.39
N GLY A 46 8.12 10.19 10.08
CA GLY A 46 8.96 10.70 8.99
C GLY A 46 8.20 11.00 7.71
N LEU A 47 6.92 10.61 7.61
CA LEU A 47 6.06 11.02 6.51
C LEU A 47 5.54 12.44 6.72
N THR A 48 5.28 13.14 5.62
CA THR A 48 4.65 14.47 5.61
C THR A 48 3.16 14.33 5.35
N LEU A 49 2.34 15.16 6.00
CA LEU A 49 0.93 15.26 5.67
C LEU A 49 0.77 15.88 4.29
N HIS A 50 -0.17 15.34 3.50
CA HIS A 50 -0.55 15.94 2.24
C HIS A 50 -1.14 17.35 2.49
N ALA A 51 -0.82 18.29 1.60
CA ALA A 51 -1.31 19.68 1.65
C ALA A 51 -2.77 19.81 1.18
#